data_AF-A0A0S7BU93-F1
#
_entry.id   AF-A0A0S7BU93-F1
#
_cell.length_a   1.000
_cell.length_b   1.000
_cell.length_c   1.000
_cell.angle_alpha   90.00
_cell.angle_beta   90.00
_cell.angle_gamma   90.00
#
_symmetry.space_group_name_H-M   'P 1'
#
loop_
_entity.id
_entity.type
_entity.pdbx_description
1 polymer ?
#
loop_
_entity_poly.entity_id
_entity_poly.type
_entity_poly.pdbx_seq_one_letter_code
_entity_poly.pdbx_strand_id
1 'polypeptide(L)'
;MKNYFDTLNIDDFYQKFAKANSVTKNDLKQYFTAENPDLTIQGFRRILYGLEKQGVIYSSGSAVYSIQPISSLPLKIKKRFTPVPSLIAEKVIEAFKDQFPYSNCIF
;
A
#
# COMPACT_ATOMS: atom_id res chain seq x y z
N MET A 1 -9.81 4.22 -14.14
CA MET A 1 -8.64 4.94 -13.58
C MET A 1 -7.43 4.01 -13.71
N LYS A 2 -6.34 4.42 -14.35
CA LYS A 2 -5.10 3.62 -14.36
C LYS A 2 -4.53 3.55 -12.93
N ASN A 3 -4.33 2.35 -12.41
CA ASN A 3 -3.55 2.15 -11.18
C ASN A 3 -2.07 2.26 -11.56
N TYR A 4 -1.48 3.44 -11.35
CA TYR A 4 -0.07 3.71 -11.64
C TYR A 4 0.91 2.80 -10.86
N PHE A 5 0.42 2.07 -9.86
CA PHE A 5 1.19 1.06 -9.13
C PHE A 5 1.39 -0.23 -9.90
N ASP A 6 0.44 -0.66 -10.73
CA ASP A 6 0.57 -1.91 -11.48
C ASP A 6 1.67 -1.80 -12.55
N THR A 7 2.09 -0.57 -12.86
CA THR A 7 3.16 -0.24 -13.81
C THR A 7 4.49 0.10 -13.15
N LEU A 8 4.56 0.17 -11.82
CA LEU A 8 5.75 0.64 -11.13
C LEU A 8 6.68 -0.55 -10.88
N ASN A 9 7.72 -0.66 -11.71
CA ASN A 9 8.73 -1.70 -11.55
C ASN A 9 9.61 -1.37 -10.34
N ILE A 10 9.28 -1.99 -9.20
CA ILE A 10 10.00 -1.77 -7.92
C ILE A 10 11.47 -2.16 -8.06
N ASP A 11 11.80 -3.15 -8.90
CA ASP A 11 13.19 -3.55 -9.13
C ASP A 11 14.01 -2.44 -9.80
N ASP A 12 13.43 -1.74 -10.78
CA ASP A 12 14.08 -0.61 -11.45
C ASP A 12 14.26 0.58 -10.50
N PHE A 13 13.26 0.84 -9.64
CA PHE A 13 13.36 1.84 -8.58
C PHE A 13 14.57 1.55 -7.67
N TYR A 14 14.71 0.28 -7.23
CA TYR A 14 15.85 -0.10 -6.42
C TYR A 14 17.16 -0.04 -7.18
N GLN A 15 17.24 -0.40 -8.46
CA GLN A 15 18.48 -0.23 -9.22
C GLN A 15 18.91 1.24 -9.29
N LYS A 16 17.97 2.15 -9.52
CA LYS A 16 18.22 3.60 -9.59
C LYS A 16 18.72 4.15 -8.27
N PHE A 17 18.10 3.73 -7.16
CA PHE A 17 18.34 4.30 -5.85
C PHE A 17 19.07 3.39 -4.86
N ALA A 18 19.61 2.24 -5.29
CA ALA A 18 20.28 1.25 -4.43
C ALA A 18 21.46 1.83 -3.63
N LYS A 19 22.10 2.87 -4.17
CA LYS A 19 23.24 3.55 -3.53
C LYS A 19 22.84 4.78 -2.71
N ALA A 20 21.58 5.21 -2.81
CA ALA A 20 21.09 6.40 -2.13
C ALA A 20 20.40 6.00 -0.82
N ASN A 21 21.01 6.34 0.32
CA ASN A 21 20.40 6.12 1.63
C ASN A 21 19.14 6.97 1.84
N SER A 22 19.04 8.09 1.13
CA SER A 22 17.91 9.01 1.18
C SER A 22 17.71 9.71 -0.16
N VAL A 23 16.46 10.06 -0.47
CA VAL A 23 16.07 10.77 -1.69
C VAL A 23 15.14 11.92 -1.33
N THR A 24 15.26 13.04 -2.03
CA THR A 24 14.31 14.14 -1.84
C THR A 24 13.02 13.87 -2.62
N LYS A 25 11.94 14.51 -2.19
CA LYS A 25 10.67 14.51 -2.92
C LYS A 25 10.82 15.03 -4.35
N ASN A 26 11.74 15.97 -4.58
CA ASN A 26 11.99 16.52 -5.91
C ASN A 26 12.66 15.49 -6.82
N ASP A 27 13.62 14.72 -6.29
CA ASP A 27 14.28 13.64 -7.04
C ASP A 27 13.28 12.56 -7.43
N LEU A 28 12.42 12.15 -6.49
CA LEU A 28 11.34 11.19 -6.76
C LEU A 28 10.37 11.75 -7.79
N LYS A 29 10.00 13.03 -7.68
CA LYS A 29 9.10 13.68 -8.63
C LYS A 29 9.71 13.65 -10.02
N GLN A 30 10.97 14.08 -10.17
CA GLN A 30 11.69 14.09 -11.44
C GLN A 30 11.77 12.70 -12.06
N TYR A 31 12.14 11.69 -11.25
CA TYR A 31 12.20 10.30 -11.68
C TYR A 31 10.86 9.81 -12.23
N PHE A 32 9.77 9.99 -11.47
CA PHE A 32 8.46 9.50 -11.90
C PHE A 32 7.86 10.32 -13.06
N THR A 33 8.16 11.62 -13.18
CA THR A 33 7.75 12.40 -14.37
C THR A 33 8.58 12.05 -15.60
N ALA A 34 9.83 11.61 -15.45
CA ALA A 34 10.64 11.17 -16.59
C ALA A 34 10.12 9.84 -17.16
N GLU A 35 9.68 8.92 -16.31
CA GLU A 35 9.06 7.66 -16.76
C GLU A 35 7.61 7.85 -17.19
N ASN A 36 6.89 8.83 -16.63
CA ASN A 36 5.49 9.11 -16.93
C ASN A 36 5.28 10.63 -17.11
N PRO A 37 5.44 11.18 -18.32
CA PRO A 37 5.31 12.61 -18.59
C PRO A 37 3.94 13.19 -18.20
N ASP A 38 2.89 12.38 -18.30
CA ASP A 38 1.50 12.75 -17.97
C ASP A 38 1.16 12.59 -16.48
N LEU A 39 2.18 12.40 -15.62
CA LEU A 39 1.95 12.17 -14.20
C LEU A 39 1.42 13.43 -13.51
N THR A 40 0.13 13.39 -13.19
CA THR A 40 -0.49 14.44 -12.38
C THR A 40 0.07 14.49 -10.97
N ILE A 41 -0.02 15.64 -10.31
CA ILE A 41 0.38 15.82 -8.90
C ILE A 41 -0.35 14.82 -8.00
N GLN A 42 -1.62 14.53 -8.27
CA GLN A 42 -2.40 13.56 -7.51
C GLN A 42 -1.90 12.13 -7.75
N GLY A 43 -1.52 11.79 -8.98
CA GLY A 43 -0.87 10.53 -9.32
C GLY A 43 0.44 10.33 -8.55
N PHE A 44 1.31 11.35 -8.55
CA PHE A 44 2.55 11.34 -7.78
C PHE A 44 2.32 11.12 -6.28
N ARG A 45 1.33 11.80 -5.69
CA ARG A 45 0.97 11.59 -4.27
C ARG A 45 0.50 10.17 -3.99
N ARG A 46 -0.27 9.57 -4.90
CA ARG A 46 -0.69 8.16 -4.76
C ARG A 46 0.53 7.24 -4.80
N ILE A 47 1.45 7.44 -5.74
CA ILE A 47 2.71 6.69 -5.84
C ILE A 47 3.53 6.79 -4.55
N LEU A 48 3.70 7.98 -3.98
CA LEU A 48 4.40 8.10 -2.69
C LEU A 48 3.70 7.31 -1.58
N TYR A 49 2.38 7.45 -1.49
CA TYR A 49 1.60 6.78 -0.44
C TYR A 49 1.69 5.26 -0.50
N GLY A 50 1.63 4.65 -1.69
CA GLY A 50 1.74 3.19 -1.78
C GLY A 50 3.17 2.68 -1.58
N LEU A 51 4.21 3.44 -1.96
CA LEU A 51 5.60 3.12 -1.60
C LEU A 51 5.80 3.14 -0.09
N GLU A 52 5.26 4.14 0.62
CA GLU A 52 5.26 4.18 2.08
C GLU A 52 4.48 3.01 2.70
N LYS A 53 3.29 2.70 2.16
CA LYS A 53 2.45 1.61 2.66
C LYS A 53 3.10 0.23 2.51
N GLN A 54 3.91 0.04 1.48
CA GLN A 54 4.66 -1.19 1.24
C GLN A 54 5.98 -1.24 2.04
N GLY A 55 6.39 -0.13 2.67
CA GLY A 55 7.67 -0.04 3.38
C GLY A 55 8.87 0.18 2.45
N VAL A 56 8.67 0.52 1.18
CA VAL A 56 9.78 0.80 0.26
C VAL A 56 10.52 2.07 0.65
N ILE A 57 9.77 3.07 1.09
CA ILE A 57 10.30 4.36 1.57
C ILE A 57 9.69 4.74 2.91
N TYR A 58 10.42 5.54 3.68
CA TYR A 58 9.94 6.17 4.92
C TYR A 58 10.25 7.66 4.90
N SER A 59 9.29 8.48 5.33
CA SER A 59 9.52 9.90 5.51
C SER A 59 10.51 10.14 6.66
N SER A 60 11.64 10.75 6.35
CA SER A 60 12.69 11.12 7.31
C SER A 60 12.59 12.58 7.74
N GLY A 61 11.51 13.27 7.36
CA GLY A 61 11.28 14.69 7.60
C GLY A 61 11.69 15.58 6.43
N SER A 62 11.25 16.85 6.44
CA SER A 62 11.64 17.89 5.46
C SER A 62 11.55 17.48 3.98
N ALA A 63 10.55 16.67 3.61
CA ALA A 63 10.39 16.14 2.24
C ALA A 63 11.55 15.25 1.75
N VAL A 64 12.26 14.62 2.68
CA VAL A 64 13.28 13.60 2.43
C VAL A 64 12.72 12.23 2.81
N TYR A 65 13.02 11.24 1.97
CA TYR A 65 12.60 9.86 2.15
C TYR A 65 13.82 8.96 2.27
N SER A 66 13.88 8.13 3.29
CA SER A 66 14.86 7.04 3.38
C SER A 66 14.35 5.82 2.62
N ILE A 67 15.24 5.12 1.92
CA ILE A 67 14.91 3.90 1.18
C ILE A 67 15.22 2.70 2.07
N GLN A 68 14.26 1.81 2.22
CA GLN A 68 14.47 0.56 2.93
C GLN A 68 15.13 -0.46 1.99
N PRO A 69 16.22 -1.16 2.38
CA PRO A 69 16.80 -2.23 1.58
C PRO A 69 15.75 -3.28 1.20
N ILE A 70 15.84 -3.84 -0.03
CA ILE A 70 14.95 -4.92 -0.49
C ILE A 70 14.89 -6.07 0.52
N SER A 71 16.03 -6.41 1.12
CA SER A 71 16.14 -7.49 2.13
C SER A 71 15.32 -7.25 3.40
N SER A 72 14.91 -6.01 3.65
CA SER A 72 14.16 -5.60 4.83
C SER A 72 12.68 -5.29 4.55
N LEU A 73 12.27 -5.38 3.28
CA LEU A 73 10.86 -5.27 2.91
C LEU A 73 10.05 -6.38 3.59
N PRO A 74 8.84 -6.07 4.09
CA PRO A 74 7.99 -7.08 4.68
C PRO A 74 7.60 -8.12 3.61
N LEU A 75 8.26 -9.29 3.65
CA LEU A 75 7.94 -10.46 2.82
C LEU A 75 6.48 -10.94 2.98
N LYS A 76 5.81 -10.52 4.04
CA LYS A 76 4.43 -10.90 4.35
C LYS A 76 3.48 -9.74 4.13
N ILE A 77 2.58 -9.92 3.15
CA ILE A 77 1.28 -9.23 3.10
C ILE A 77 0.72 -9.26 4.53
N LYS A 78 0.46 -8.08 5.12
CA LYS A 78 -0.16 -8.00 6.45
C LYS A 78 -1.41 -8.88 6.44
N LYS A 79 -1.39 -9.96 7.22
CA LYS A 79 -2.53 -10.86 7.38
C LYS A 79 -3.67 -9.99 7.90
N ARG A 80 -4.73 -9.80 7.10
CA ARG A 80 -5.88 -9.00 7.54
C ARG A 80 -6.44 -9.68 8.79
N PHE A 81 -6.78 -8.87 9.79
CA PHE A 81 -7.46 -9.38 10.96
C PHE A 81 -8.81 -9.97 10.53
N THR A 82 -9.01 -11.25 10.79
CA THR A 82 -10.30 -11.91 10.64
C THR A 82 -10.97 -11.88 12.01
N PRO A 83 -11.99 -11.03 12.24
CA PRO A 83 -12.68 -10.99 13.51
C PRO A 83 -13.31 -12.35 13.78
N VAL A 84 -13.09 -12.89 14.97
CA VAL A 84 -13.83 -14.06 15.46
C VAL A 84 -15.08 -13.52 16.17
N PRO A 85 -16.29 -13.87 15.72
CA PRO A 85 -17.51 -13.44 16.40
C PRO A 85 -17.53 -13.96 17.84
N SER A 86 -18.13 -13.20 18.75
CA SER A 86 -18.34 -13.69 20.11
C SER A 86 -19.45 -14.74 20.15
N LEU A 87 -19.47 -15.59 21.18
CA LEU A 87 -20.54 -16.58 21.40
C LEU A 87 -21.95 -15.96 21.38
N ILE A 88 -22.09 -14.69 21.80
CA ILE A 88 -23.37 -13.97 21.75
C ILE A 88 -23.73 -13.63 20.30
N ALA A 89 -22.76 -13.13 19.52
CA ALA A 89 -22.96 -12.83 18.12
C ALA A 89 -23.35 -14.09 17.34
N GLU A 90 -22.72 -15.23 17.60
CA GLU A 90 -23.07 -16.52 16.98
C GLU A 90 -24.53 -16.90 17.23
N LYS A 91 -25.00 -16.80 18.48
CA LYS A 91 -26.41 -17.07 18.82
C LYS A 91 -27.39 -16.13 18.12
N VAL A 92 -27.04 -14.85 18.00
CA VAL A 92 -27.86 -13.86 17.28
C VAL A 92 -27.91 -14.19 15.79
N ILE A 93 -26.80 -14.63 15.20
CA ILE A 93 -26.72 -15.01 13.78
C ILE A 93 -27.58 -16.26 13.52
N GLU A 94 -27.54 -17.26 14.39
CA GLU A 94 -28.39 -18.45 14.27
C GLU A 94 -29.87 -18.09 14.33
N ALA A 95 -30.30 -17.32 15.35
CA ALA A 95 -31.68 -16.87 15.47
C ALA A 95 -32.14 -16.00 14.28
N PHE A 96 -31.22 -15.20 13.73
CA PHE A 96 -31.51 -14.38 12.55
C PHE A 96 -31.66 -15.21 11.27
N LYS A 97 -30.82 -16.24 11.08
CA LYS A 97 -30.94 -17.17 9.95
C LYS A 97 -32.23 -17.98 9.99
N ASP A 98 -32.69 -18.37 11.18
CA ASP A 98 -33.97 -19.05 11.36
C ASP A 98 -35.15 -18.19 10.90
N GLN A 99 -35.08 -16.87 11.15
CA GLN A 99 -36.14 -15.94 10.72
C GLN A 99 -35.99 -15.48 9.26
N PHE A 100 -34.77 -15.42 8.74
CA PHE A 100 -34.47 -14.88 7.41
C PHE A 100 -33.50 -15.80 6.64
N PRO A 101 -33.96 -16.98 6.17
CA PRO A 101 -33.09 -18.03 5.61
C PRO A 101 -32.38 -17.66 4.32
N TYR A 102 -32.87 -16.64 3.60
CA TYR A 102 -32.25 -16.15 2.36
C TYR A 102 -31.38 -14.92 2.55
N SER A 103 -31.21 -14.46 3.80
CA SER A 103 -30.37 -13.31 4.10
C SER A 103 -28.90 -13.75 4.19
N ASN A 104 -28.05 -13.18 3.33
CA ASN A 104 -26.61 -13.40 3.40
C ASN A 104 -26.02 -12.45 4.46
N CYS A 105 -25.72 -12.97 5.65
CA CYS A 105 -24.88 -12.27 6.61
C CYS A 105 -23.43 -12.23 6.07
N ILE A 106 -22.91 -11.04 5.76
CA ILE A 106 -21.52 -10.84 5.34
C ILE A 106 -20.68 -10.54 6.58
N PHE A 107 -19.60 -11.30 6.79
CA PHE A 107 -18.60 -11.12 7.85
C PHE A 107 -17.25 -10.70 7.27
#